data_AF-A0A841HJZ8-F1
#
_entry.id   AF-A0A841HJZ8-F1
#
_cell.length_a   1.000
_cell.length_b   1.000
_cell.length_c   1.000
_cell.angle_alpha   90.00
_cell.angle_beta   90.00
_cell.angle_gamma   90.00
#
_symmetry.space_group_name_H-M   'P 1'
#
loop_
_entity.id
_entity.type
_entity.pdbx_description
1 polymer ?
#
loop_
_entity_poly.entity_id
_entity_poly.type
_entity_poly.pdbx_seq_one_letter_code
_entity_poly.pdbx_strand_id
1 'polypeptide(L)'
;MRSTQSFSLEKHSGPYEKWPRETRLFFDGEFTGTSIPGFIIEAQYELGPGYLIITSQDCPFEESNDFVLLDRQFRRIAHRQLLVWYETFLLNAHWPVADDALVLHYHETLFFKLSVKRRFFGRGYRFGLRHIRRFENDARMKESVRQLRERLSRTAR
;
A
#
# COMPACT_ATOMS: atom_id res chain seq x y z
N MET A 1 6.11 -0.90 -13.73
CA MET A 1 5.52 -0.13 -12.60
C MET A 1 6.36 1.11 -12.33
N ARG A 2 5.75 2.29 -12.22
CA ARG A 2 6.44 3.57 -11.99
C ARG A 2 5.81 4.32 -10.82
N SER A 3 6.61 4.83 -9.88
CA SER A 3 6.09 5.64 -8.78
C SER A 3 5.56 6.98 -9.29
N THR A 4 4.51 7.50 -8.66
CA THR A 4 3.88 8.79 -8.95
C THR A 4 3.62 9.54 -7.63
N GLN A 5 3.24 10.82 -7.68
CA GLN A 5 2.75 11.61 -6.54
C GLN A 5 1.50 12.44 -6.86
N SER A 6 0.77 12.07 -7.92
CA SER A 6 -0.43 12.76 -8.41
C SER A 6 -1.72 12.52 -7.59
N PHE A 7 -1.75 11.57 -6.66
CA PHE A 7 -2.98 11.24 -5.94
C PHE A 7 -2.97 11.84 -4.54
N SER A 8 -4.15 12.24 -4.07
CA SER A 8 -4.35 12.69 -2.70
C SER A 8 -5.72 12.28 -2.18
N LEU A 9 -5.87 12.25 -0.86
CA LEU A 9 -7.11 11.90 -0.17
C LEU A 9 -7.75 13.14 0.46
N GLU A 10 -9.08 13.14 0.53
CA GLU A 10 -9.83 14.11 1.35
C GLU A 10 -9.32 14.10 2.79
N LYS A 11 -9.11 15.29 3.34
CA LYS A 11 -8.71 15.44 4.74
C LYS A 11 -9.96 15.44 5.61
N HIS A 12 -9.93 14.64 6.66
CA HIS A 12 -10.99 14.59 7.65
C HIS A 12 -10.57 15.35 8.92
N SER A 13 -11.55 15.93 9.60
CA SER A 13 -11.36 16.67 10.84
C SER A 13 -12.37 16.24 11.89
N GLY A 14 -12.01 16.34 13.16
CA GLY A 14 -12.85 15.90 14.28
C GLY A 14 -12.57 14.44 14.69
N PRO A 15 -13.39 13.87 15.59
CA PRO A 15 -13.15 12.56 16.18
C PRO A 15 -13.06 11.45 15.13
N TYR A 16 -12.05 10.59 15.26
CA TYR A 16 -11.76 9.51 14.31
C TYR A 16 -12.94 8.54 14.13
N GLU A 17 -13.70 8.29 15.20
CA GLU A 17 -14.85 7.38 15.20
C GLU A 17 -16.00 7.84 14.28
N LYS A 18 -15.98 9.10 13.86
CA LYS A 18 -16.96 9.69 12.95
C LYS A 18 -16.49 9.72 11.51
N TRP A 19 -15.23 9.36 11.24
CA TRP A 19 -14.68 9.39 9.88
C TRP A 19 -15.34 8.32 9.01
N PRO A 20 -15.57 8.60 7.72
CA PRO A 20 -16.14 7.62 6.81
C PRO A 20 -15.15 6.48 6.55
N ARG A 21 -15.66 5.30 6.23
CA ARG A 21 -14.81 4.13 5.91
C ARG A 21 -14.04 4.27 4.59
N GLU A 22 -14.55 5.08 3.68
CA GLU A 22 -13.90 5.39 2.41
C GLU A 22 -13.72 6.90 2.29
N THR A 23 -12.58 7.30 1.75
CA THR A 23 -12.16 8.68 1.59
C THR A 23 -12.14 9.04 0.12
N ARG A 24 -12.62 10.24 -0.24
CA ARG A 24 -12.59 10.70 -1.63
C ARG A 24 -11.16 10.79 -2.14
N LEU A 25 -10.94 10.29 -3.35
CA LEU A 25 -9.65 10.30 -4.03
C LEU A 25 -9.60 11.43 -5.06
N PHE A 26 -8.50 12.18 -5.05
CA PHE A 26 -8.20 13.24 -6.00
C PHE A 26 -7.00 12.86 -6.86
N PHE A 27 -7.00 13.31 -8.11
CA PHE A 27 -5.88 13.20 -9.05
C PHE A 27 -5.52 14.61 -9.53
N ASP A 28 -4.29 15.04 -9.27
CA ASP A 28 -3.80 16.40 -9.53
C ASP A 28 -4.75 17.51 -9.00
N GLY A 29 -5.39 17.24 -7.86
CA GLY A 29 -6.30 18.16 -7.17
C GLY A 29 -7.78 18.04 -7.55
N GLU A 30 -8.12 17.27 -8.59
CA GLU A 30 -9.51 17.08 -9.03
C GLU A 30 -10.10 15.78 -8.49
N PHE A 31 -11.37 15.83 -8.06
CA PHE A 31 -12.04 14.64 -7.56
C PHE A 31 -12.20 13.61 -8.67
N THR A 32 -11.74 12.38 -8.42
CA THR A 32 -11.72 11.31 -9.43
C THR A 32 -13.08 10.65 -9.67
N GLY A 33 -14.12 11.04 -8.92
CA GLY A 33 -15.41 10.35 -8.91
C GLY A 33 -15.43 9.07 -8.06
N THR A 34 -14.31 8.73 -7.41
CA THR A 34 -14.13 7.49 -6.65
C THR A 34 -13.64 7.76 -5.24
N SER A 35 -14.15 6.99 -4.28
CA SER A 35 -13.62 6.92 -2.91
C SER A 35 -12.92 5.58 -2.68
N ILE A 36 -11.88 5.58 -1.85
CA ILE A 36 -11.08 4.39 -1.53
C ILE A 36 -10.91 4.25 -0.01
N PRO A 37 -10.72 3.03 0.52
CA PRO A 37 -10.45 2.85 1.96
C PRO A 37 -9.12 3.49 2.39
N GLY A 38 -9.04 3.82 3.67
CA GLY A 38 -7.85 4.43 4.28
C GLY A 38 -7.87 5.96 4.28
N PHE A 39 -6.94 6.53 5.02
CA PHE A 39 -6.82 7.98 5.26
C PHE A 39 -5.45 8.54 4.89
N ILE A 40 -4.44 7.68 4.77
CA ILE A 40 -3.08 8.03 4.39
C ILE A 40 -2.72 7.25 3.13
N ILE A 41 -2.11 7.92 2.14
CA ILE A 41 -1.47 7.25 1.01
C ILE A 41 -0.04 6.89 1.41
N GLU A 42 0.23 5.60 1.49
CA GLU A 42 1.58 5.05 1.76
C GLU A 42 2.40 5.01 0.48
N ALA A 43 1.76 4.64 -0.64
CA ALA A 43 2.43 4.54 -1.93
C ALA A 43 1.43 4.63 -3.09
N GLN A 44 1.92 5.09 -4.23
CA GLN A 44 1.14 5.12 -5.46
C GLN A 44 2.00 4.83 -6.68
N TYR A 45 1.45 4.03 -7.59
CA TYR A 45 2.15 3.51 -8.76
C TYR A 45 1.27 3.54 -9.99
N GLU A 46 1.86 3.90 -11.11
CA GLU A 46 1.32 3.67 -12.43
C GLU A 46 1.79 2.31 -12.97
N LEU A 47 0.86 1.58 -13.58
CA LEU A 47 1.10 0.32 -14.27
C LEU A 47 0.22 0.23 -15.52
N GLY A 48 0.48 -0.76 -16.38
CA GLY A 48 -0.28 -0.96 -17.63
C GLY A 48 -1.80 -0.80 -17.47
N PRO A 49 -2.46 -1.53 -16.54
CA PRO A 49 -3.93 -1.45 -16.39
C PRO A 49 -4.46 -0.17 -15.72
N GLY A 50 -3.63 0.67 -15.13
CA GLY A 50 -4.07 1.87 -14.41
C GLY A 50 -3.16 2.21 -13.23
N TYR A 51 -3.75 2.40 -12.05
CA TYR A 51 -3.06 2.94 -10.87
C TYR A 51 -3.23 2.02 -9.66
N LEU A 52 -2.14 1.70 -9.00
CA LEU A 52 -2.13 1.03 -7.71
C LEU A 52 -1.92 2.07 -6.62
N ILE A 53 -2.87 2.18 -5.70
CA ILE A 53 -2.78 3.01 -4.50
C ILE A 53 -2.70 2.08 -3.29
N ILE A 54 -1.75 2.34 -2.41
CA ILE A 54 -1.60 1.67 -1.11
C ILE A 54 -1.97 2.70 -0.06
N THR A 55 -2.96 2.38 0.76
CA THR A 55 -3.40 3.25 1.84
C THR A 55 -3.33 2.54 3.17
N SER A 56 -3.25 3.31 4.25
CA SER A 56 -3.33 2.83 5.62
C SER A 56 -4.43 3.54 6.40
N GLN A 57 -4.85 2.89 7.47
CA GLN A 57 -5.70 3.47 8.50
C GLN A 57 -4.83 3.80 9.71
N ASP A 58 -4.83 5.07 10.14
CA ASP A 58 -4.14 5.51 11.35
C ASP A 58 -5.01 5.18 12.58
N CYS A 59 -5.07 3.89 12.92
CA CYS A 59 -5.94 3.37 13.96
C CYS A 59 -5.11 2.63 15.01
N PRO A 60 -5.12 3.04 16.29
CA PRO A 60 -4.19 2.52 17.31
C PRO A 60 -4.39 1.04 17.68
N PHE A 61 -5.47 0.39 17.22
CA PHE A 61 -5.81 -1.00 17.55
C PHE A 61 -5.79 -1.96 16.36
N GLU A 62 -5.85 -1.45 15.13
CA GLU A 62 -5.92 -2.25 13.91
C GLU A 62 -5.20 -1.51 12.79
N GLU A 63 -3.90 -1.75 12.66
CA GLU A 63 -3.14 -1.26 11.51
C GLU A 63 -3.43 -2.15 10.31
N SER A 64 -3.96 -1.53 9.25
CA SER A 64 -4.26 -2.23 8.01
C SER A 64 -3.67 -1.50 6.82
N ASN A 65 -3.31 -2.27 5.80
CA ASN A 65 -2.99 -1.73 4.49
C ASN A 65 -4.03 -2.19 3.48
N ASP A 66 -4.58 -1.22 2.77
CA ASP A 66 -5.47 -1.45 1.65
C ASP A 66 -4.69 -1.28 0.34
N PHE A 67 -4.79 -2.30 -0.52
CA PHE A 67 -4.26 -2.27 -1.87
C PHE A 67 -5.43 -2.07 -2.83
N VAL A 68 -5.45 -0.94 -3.53
CA VAL A 68 -6.53 -0.57 -4.43
C VAL A 68 -5.98 -0.42 -5.84
N LEU A 69 -6.55 -1.15 -6.80
CA LEU A 69 -6.25 -0.99 -8.21
C LEU A 69 -7.39 -0.22 -8.88
N LEU A 70 -7.03 0.89 -9.50
CA LEU A 70 -7.91 1.71 -10.31
C LEU A 70 -7.56 1.51 -11.79
N ASP A 71 -8.56 1.56 -12.67
CA ASP A 71 -8.30 1.70 -14.09
C ASP A 71 -7.92 3.14 -14.46
N ARG A 72 -7.72 3.40 -15.76
CA ARG A 72 -7.38 4.73 -16.29
C ARG A 72 -8.51 5.75 -16.20
N GLN A 73 -9.72 5.30 -15.88
CA GLN A 73 -10.90 6.14 -15.62
C GLN A 73 -11.15 6.25 -14.10
N PHE A 74 -10.14 5.91 -13.28
CA PHE A 74 -10.18 5.92 -11.83
C PHE A 74 -11.21 4.99 -11.18
N ARG A 75 -11.79 4.04 -11.92
CA ARG A 75 -12.74 3.07 -11.36
C ARG A 75 -11.99 1.98 -10.63
N ARG A 76 -12.46 1.63 -9.43
CA ARG A 76 -11.89 0.52 -8.65
C ARG A 76 -12.15 -0.83 -9.33
N ILE A 77 -11.07 -1.46 -9.81
CA ILE A 77 -11.10 -2.75 -10.52
C ILE A 77 -10.53 -3.93 -9.71
N ALA A 78 -9.83 -3.65 -8.61
CA ALA A 78 -9.51 -4.65 -7.60
C ALA A 78 -9.25 -3.98 -6.24
N HIS A 79 -9.48 -4.72 -5.17
CA HIS A 79 -9.18 -4.33 -3.80
C HIS A 79 -8.73 -5.56 -3.01
N ARG A 80 -7.78 -5.37 -2.11
CA ARG A 80 -7.38 -6.36 -1.12
C ARG A 80 -6.87 -5.64 0.13
N GLN A 81 -7.31 -6.09 1.29
CA GLN A 81 -6.79 -5.63 2.57
C GLN A 81 -5.75 -6.63 3.11
N LEU A 82 -4.75 -6.11 3.81
CA LEU A 82 -3.86 -6.85 4.68
C LEU A 82 -4.13 -6.39 6.12
N LEU A 83 -4.71 -7.30 6.90
CA LEU A 83 -4.95 -7.14 8.33
C LEU A 83 -3.90 -7.93 9.10
N VAL A 84 -3.26 -7.30 10.08
CA VAL A 84 -2.42 -7.99 11.05
C VAL A 84 -2.82 -7.55 12.44
N TRP A 85 -3.04 -8.53 13.31
CA TRP A 85 -3.43 -8.32 14.69
C TRP A 85 -2.17 -8.20 15.57
N TYR A 86 -2.18 -7.24 16.50
CA TYR A 86 -1.20 -7.09 17.59
C TYR A 86 0.23 -6.64 17.24
N GLU A 87 0.50 -6.17 16.01
CA GLU A 87 1.79 -5.60 15.63
C GLU A 87 1.61 -4.27 14.87
N THR A 88 2.54 -3.32 15.06
CA THR A 88 2.57 -2.10 14.26
C THR A 88 2.95 -2.47 12.82
N PHE A 89 2.01 -2.27 11.90
CA PHE A 89 2.06 -2.62 10.49
C PHE A 89 2.36 -1.41 9.59
N LEU A 90 3.18 -0.48 10.09
CA LEU A 90 3.69 0.63 9.31
C LEU A 90 4.52 0.12 8.13
N LEU A 91 4.14 0.54 6.93
CA LEU A 91 4.87 0.21 5.72
C LEU A 91 6.22 0.96 5.75
N ASN A 92 7.29 0.25 6.09
CA ASN A 92 8.62 0.85 6.21
C ASN A 92 9.21 1.22 4.85
N ALA A 93 9.12 0.31 3.88
CA ALA A 93 9.66 0.54 2.55
C ALA A 93 8.93 -0.32 1.52
N HIS A 94 8.97 0.11 0.27
CA HIS A 94 8.37 -0.62 -0.83
C HIS A 94 9.10 -0.31 -2.13
N TRP A 95 9.13 -1.28 -3.05
CA TRP A 95 9.74 -1.06 -4.36
C TRP A 95 9.26 -2.02 -5.44
N PRO A 96 9.22 -1.57 -6.72
CA PRO A 96 9.00 -2.46 -7.86
C PRO A 96 10.06 -3.53 -8.00
N VAL A 97 9.60 -4.75 -8.28
CA VAL A 97 10.43 -5.91 -8.66
C VAL A 97 10.00 -6.52 -9.99
N ALA A 98 8.87 -6.08 -10.54
CA ALA A 98 8.39 -6.36 -11.89
C ALA A 98 7.39 -5.27 -12.32
N ASP A 99 6.88 -5.35 -13.54
CA ASP A 99 5.88 -4.40 -14.03
C ASP A 99 4.52 -4.49 -13.35
N ASP A 100 4.25 -5.62 -12.70
CA ASP A 100 3.01 -5.94 -12.01
C ASP A 100 3.23 -6.32 -10.53
N ALA A 101 4.43 -6.11 -9.99
CA ALA A 101 4.75 -6.56 -8.63
C ALA A 101 5.68 -5.63 -7.85
N LEU A 102 5.39 -5.56 -6.55
CA LEU A 102 6.14 -4.83 -5.54
C LEU A 102 6.65 -5.79 -4.47
N VAL A 103 7.78 -5.45 -3.87
CA VAL A 103 8.12 -5.88 -2.51
C VAL A 103 7.63 -4.82 -1.54
N LEU A 104 7.04 -5.28 -0.45
CA LEU A 104 6.61 -4.50 0.70
C LEU A 104 7.45 -4.95 1.89
N HIS A 105 8.04 -4.00 2.60
CA HIS A 105 8.80 -4.22 3.83
C HIS A 105 8.08 -3.52 4.97
N TYR A 106 7.69 -4.30 5.97
CA TYR A 106 7.04 -3.82 7.19
C TYR A 106 8.08 -3.76 8.32
N HIS A 107 7.69 -4.11 9.55
CA HIS A 107 8.61 -4.17 10.68
C HIS A 107 9.61 -5.32 10.58
N GLU A 108 10.74 -5.15 11.25
CA GLU A 108 11.81 -6.12 11.39
C GLU A 108 12.29 -6.78 10.08
N THR A 109 11.80 -7.98 9.80
CA THR A 109 12.17 -8.82 8.65
C THR A 109 10.93 -9.26 7.86
N LEU A 110 9.80 -8.59 8.10
CA LEU A 110 8.54 -8.96 7.51
C LEU A 110 8.41 -8.38 6.09
N PHE A 111 8.54 -9.26 5.10
CA PHE A 111 8.45 -8.90 3.69
C PHE A 111 7.29 -9.59 2.99
N PHE A 112 6.58 -8.86 2.13
CA PHE A 112 5.58 -9.43 1.23
C PHE A 112 5.91 -9.09 -0.23
N LYS A 113 5.64 -10.03 -1.13
CA LYS A 113 5.49 -9.73 -2.55
C LYS A 113 4.01 -9.47 -2.83
N LEU A 114 3.68 -8.25 -3.24
CA LEU A 114 2.39 -7.89 -3.82
C LEU A 114 2.48 -8.03 -5.33
N SER A 115 1.48 -8.66 -5.95
CA SER A 115 1.39 -8.86 -7.39
C SER A 115 -0.01 -8.56 -7.91
N VAL A 116 -0.10 -7.88 -9.05
CA VAL A 116 -1.34 -7.56 -9.74
C VAL A 116 -1.54 -8.56 -10.86
N LYS A 117 -2.52 -9.45 -10.72
CA LYS A 117 -2.76 -10.52 -11.69
C LYS A 117 -4.09 -10.31 -12.39
N ARG A 118 -4.10 -10.41 -13.72
CA ARG A 118 -5.35 -10.53 -14.47
C ARG A 118 -6.05 -11.83 -14.10
N ARG A 119 -7.37 -11.81 -13.95
CA ARG A 119 -8.15 -13.03 -13.74
C ARG A 119 -8.21 -13.82 -15.05
N PHE A 120 -8.07 -15.14 -14.95
CA PHE A 120 -8.04 -16.03 -16.11
C PHE A 120 -9.42 -16.14 -16.79
N PHE A 121 -10.49 -16.08 -15.99
CA PHE A 121 -11.87 -15.96 -16.45
C PHE A 121 -12.44 -14.59 -16.03
N GLY A 122 -13.03 -13.88 -16.99
CA GLY A 122 -13.66 -12.57 -16.80
C GLY A 122 -12.75 -11.36 -17.07
N ARG A 123 -13.35 -10.16 -17.10
CA ARG A 123 -12.63 -8.88 -17.16
C ARG A 123 -12.38 -8.38 -15.75
N GLY A 124 -11.23 -8.70 -15.16
CA GLY A 124 -10.90 -8.22 -13.82
C GLY A 124 -9.48 -8.55 -13.38
N TYR A 125 -9.10 -7.96 -12.25
CA TYR A 125 -7.79 -8.13 -11.64
C TYR A 125 -7.94 -8.72 -10.23
N ARG A 126 -6.85 -9.26 -9.70
CA ARG A 126 -6.73 -9.68 -8.30
C ARG A 126 -5.34 -9.42 -7.79
N PHE A 127 -5.24 -9.18 -6.49
CA PHE A 127 -3.97 -9.10 -5.81
C PHE A 127 -3.51 -10.48 -5.31
N GLY A 128 -2.30 -10.87 -5.69
CA GLY A 128 -1.57 -11.94 -5.03
C GLY A 128 -0.62 -11.35 -3.98
N LEU A 129 -0.79 -11.75 -2.73
CA LEU A 129 0.09 -11.37 -1.63
C LEU A 129 0.79 -12.62 -1.10
N ARG A 130 2.13 -12.61 -1.03
CA ARG A 130 2.93 -13.75 -0.59
C ARG A 130 4.04 -13.30 0.36
N HIS A 131 4.08 -13.86 1.56
CA HIS A 131 5.19 -13.66 2.50
C HIS A 131 6.50 -14.18 1.89
N ILE A 132 7.56 -13.37 1.94
CA ILE A 132 8.91 -13.72 1.54
C ILE A 132 9.67 -14.15 2.81
N ARG A 133 9.91 -15.46 2.96
CA ARG A 133 10.58 -16.03 4.14
C ARG A 133 12.11 -15.97 4.09
N ARG A 134 12.69 -15.85 2.90
CA ARG A 134 14.15 -15.91 2.68
C ARG A 134 14.64 -14.59 2.11
N PHE A 135 14.64 -13.55 2.92
CA PHE A 135 15.08 -12.21 2.51
C PHE A 135 16.62 -12.09 2.46
N GLU A 136 17.34 -12.98 3.12
CA GLU A 136 18.80 -12.94 3.29
C GLU A 136 19.56 -13.10 1.96
N ASN A 137 18.89 -13.71 0.97
CA ASN A 137 19.42 -13.89 -0.37
C ASN A 137 19.25 -12.65 -1.25
N ASP A 138 18.52 -11.63 -0.80
CA ASP A 138 18.30 -10.39 -1.52
C ASP A 138 19.06 -9.23 -0.84
N ALA A 139 20.02 -8.65 -1.56
CA ALA A 139 20.87 -7.59 -1.04
C ALA A 139 20.08 -6.34 -0.65
N ARG A 140 19.01 -6.00 -1.40
CA ARG A 140 18.19 -4.82 -1.14
C ARG A 140 17.29 -5.03 0.07
N MET A 141 16.76 -6.23 0.27
CA MET A 141 15.99 -6.54 1.48
C MET A 141 16.88 -6.45 2.72
N LYS A 142 18.09 -7.04 2.70
CA LYS A 142 19.06 -6.93 3.80
C LYS A 142 19.40 -5.48 4.13
N GLU A 143 19.64 -4.67 3.10
CA GLU A 143 19.90 -3.24 3.26
C GLU A 143 18.72 -2.54 3.93
N SER A 144 17.49 -2.82 3.48
CA SER A 144 16.28 -2.21 4.05
C SER A 144 16.08 -2.59 5.52
N VAL A 145 16.36 -3.83 5.93
CA VAL A 145 16.36 -4.25 7.35
C VAL A 145 17.40 -3.47 8.15
N ARG A 146 18.62 -3.33 7.61
CA ARG A 146 19.69 -2.58 8.30
C ARG A 146 19.28 -1.14 8.55
N GLN A 147 18.78 -0.46 7.51
CA GLN A 147 18.31 0.93 7.61
C GLN A 147 17.17 1.10 8.63
N LEU A 148 16.21 0.16 8.65
CA LEU A 148 15.13 0.18 9.64
C LEU A 148 15.69 0.08 11.07
N ARG A 149 16.58 -0.88 11.33
CA ARG A 149 17.20 -1.06 12.65
C ARG A 149 18.00 0.15 13.10
N GLU A 150 18.78 0.75 12.20
CA GLU A 150 19.52 1.98 12.48
C GLU A 150 18.58 3.13 12.86
N ARG A 151 17.48 3.33 12.10
CA ARG A 151 16.48 4.35 12.40
C ARG A 151 15.85 4.15 13.78
N LEU A 152 15.39 2.93 14.07
CA LEU A 152 14.77 2.60 15.36
C LEU A 152 15.74 2.78 16.54
N SER A 153 17.02 2.43 16.36
CA SER A 153 18.05 2.60 17.40
C SER A 153 18.35 4.07 17.74
N ARG A 154 18.12 4.99 16.79
CA ARG A 154 18.30 6.44 16.99
C ARG A 154 17.11 7.06 17.70
N THR A 155 15.89 6.58 17.45
CA THR A 155 14.66 7.08 18.08
C THR A 155 14.51 6.62 19.54
N ALA A 156 15.21 5.54 19.93
CA ALA A 156 15.21 5.02 21.29
C ALA A 156 16.24 5.69 22.25
N ARG A 157 16.95 6.73 21.79
CA ARG A 157 17.88 7.55 22.60
C ARG A 157 17.30 8.93 22.82
#